data_AF-M2R7X9-F1
#
_entry.id   AF-M2R7X9-F1
#
_cell.length_a   1.000
_cell.length_b   1.000
_cell.length_c   1.000
_cell.angle_alpha   90.00
_cell.angle_beta   90.00
_cell.angle_gamma   90.00
#
_symmetry.space_group_name_H-M   'P 1'
#
loop_
_entity.id
_entity.type
_entity.pdbx_description
1 polymer ?
#
loop_
_entity_poly.entity_id
_entity_poly.type
_entity_poly.pdbx_seq_one_letter_code
_entity_poly.pdbx_strand_id
1 'polypeptide(L)'
;LVVTAQWELSVGNGFAYTVFSAFGLFYAGYGAILTPSFGIVAAYGDNVKELNNALGFFMISQTVFALVFLVASLPTNLVYIIIFFTVELGFLLIAASYFAVADGHAGASIALKKGGGAFCFLSGLAGWYLEFALLLKDSIIELPLGDTSRFFAKSRKTE
;
A
#
# COMPACT_ATOMS: atom_id res chain seq x y z
N LEU A 1 -10.08 -1.63 -7.93
CA LEU A 1 -9.14 -0.49 -7.75
C LEU A 1 -9.25 0.53 -8.87
N VAL A 2 -8.76 0.26 -10.09
CA VAL A 2 -8.79 1.27 -11.18
C VAL A 2 -10.21 1.73 -11.52
N VAL A 3 -11.16 0.81 -11.64
CA VAL A 3 -12.58 1.13 -11.87
C VAL A 3 -13.14 1.97 -10.72
N THR A 4 -12.97 1.51 -9.48
CA THR A 4 -13.42 2.21 -8.26
C THR A 4 -12.86 3.63 -8.19
N ALA A 5 -11.59 3.83 -8.55
CA ALA A 5 -10.99 5.16 -8.55
C ALA A 5 -11.78 6.14 -9.43
N GLN A 6 -12.17 5.75 -10.66
CA GLN A 6 -12.94 6.62 -11.55
C GLN A 6 -14.29 7.02 -10.95
N TRP A 7 -14.92 6.12 -10.19
CA TRP A 7 -16.16 6.41 -9.48
C TRP A 7 -15.94 7.37 -8.31
N GLU A 8 -14.86 7.20 -7.53
CA GLU A 8 -14.49 8.15 -6.46
C GLU A 8 -14.25 9.56 -7.00
N LEU A 9 -13.61 9.68 -8.17
CA LEU A 9 -13.44 10.97 -8.83
C LEU A 9 -14.79 11.57 -9.24
N SER A 10 -15.72 10.75 -9.73
CA SER A 10 -17.06 11.19 -10.15
C SER A 10 -17.90 11.74 -9.00
N VAL A 11 -17.69 11.25 -7.77
CA VAL A 11 -18.36 11.76 -6.56
C VAL A 11 -17.54 12.82 -5.82
N GLY A 12 -16.40 13.26 -6.38
CA GLY A 12 -15.56 14.32 -5.83
C GLY A 12 -14.59 13.89 -4.72
N ASN A 13 -14.39 12.59 -4.50
CA ASN A 13 -13.47 12.06 -3.51
C ASN A 13 -12.04 11.91 -4.06
N GLY A 14 -11.33 13.04 -4.16
CA GLY A 14 -9.97 13.09 -4.70
C GLY A 14 -8.93 12.27 -3.91
N PHE A 15 -9.13 12.13 -2.59
CA PHE A 15 -8.24 11.32 -1.75
C PHE A 15 -8.33 9.83 -2.13
N ALA A 16 -9.54 9.27 -2.12
CA ALA A 16 -9.75 7.86 -2.47
C ALA A 16 -9.40 7.56 -3.92
N TYR A 17 -9.71 8.48 -4.86
CA TYR A 17 -9.25 8.38 -6.25
C TYR A 17 -7.73 8.17 -6.34
N THR A 18 -6.96 8.98 -5.61
CA THR A 18 -5.49 8.93 -5.65
C THR A 18 -4.97 7.62 -5.06
N VAL A 19 -5.51 7.19 -3.91
CA VAL A 19 -5.19 5.90 -3.29
C VAL A 19 -5.47 4.76 -4.25
N PHE A 20 -6.71 4.62 -4.71
CA PHE A 20 -7.13 3.47 -5.51
C PHE A 20 -6.45 3.42 -6.88
N SER A 21 -6.17 4.57 -7.50
CA SER A 21 -5.44 4.64 -8.76
C SER A 21 -4.00 4.14 -8.59
N ALA A 22 -3.29 4.65 -7.58
CA ALA A 22 -1.89 4.29 -7.37
C ALA A 22 -1.72 2.81 -7.01
N PHE A 23 -2.50 2.29 -6.06
CA PHE A 23 -2.45 0.85 -5.74
C PHE A 23 -2.90 0.00 -6.93
N GLY A 24 -3.93 0.42 -7.67
CA GLY A 24 -4.40 -0.31 -8.85
C GLY A 24 -3.35 -0.42 -9.95
N LEU A 25 -2.68 0.70 -10.26
CA LEU A 25 -1.63 0.74 -11.28
C LEU A 25 -0.33 0.09 -10.81
N PHE A 26 -0.02 0.12 -9.51
CA PHE A 26 1.08 -0.64 -8.93
C PHE A 26 0.91 -2.14 -9.18
N TYR A 27 -0.27 -2.71 -8.87
CA TYR A 27 -0.52 -4.13 -9.14
C TYR A 27 -0.53 -4.45 -10.63
N ALA A 28 -1.06 -3.57 -11.47
CA ALA A 28 -1.01 -3.73 -12.92
C ALA A 28 0.45 -3.72 -13.45
N GLY A 29 1.28 -2.79 -12.97
CA GLY A 29 2.70 -2.70 -13.30
C GLY A 29 3.47 -3.93 -12.84
N TYR A 30 3.21 -4.41 -11.62
CA TYR A 30 3.81 -5.64 -11.12
C TYR A 30 3.37 -6.87 -11.94
N GLY A 31 2.09 -6.94 -12.32
CA GLY A 31 1.58 -7.97 -13.23
C GLY A 31 2.24 -7.92 -14.61
N ALA A 32 2.49 -6.72 -15.14
CA ALA A 32 3.20 -6.55 -16.41
C ALA A 32 4.65 -7.04 -16.32
N ILE A 33 5.35 -6.75 -15.22
CA ILE A 33 6.71 -7.25 -14.97
C ILE A 33 6.73 -8.78 -14.98
N LEU A 34 5.77 -9.43 -14.32
CA LEU A 34 5.71 -10.88 -14.20
C LEU A 34 5.21 -11.60 -15.45
N THR A 35 4.44 -10.92 -16.30
CA THR A 35 3.84 -11.54 -17.49
C THR A 35 4.90 -11.74 -18.58
N PRO A 36 5.24 -12.98 -18.97
CA PRO A 36 6.35 -13.25 -19.87
C PRO A 36 6.24 -12.58 -21.25
N SER A 37 5.02 -12.36 -21.75
CA SER A 37 4.79 -11.72 -23.06
C SER A 37 5.28 -10.28 -23.13
N PHE A 38 5.43 -9.58 -22.01
CA PHE A 38 6.02 -8.23 -21.99
C PHE A 38 7.56 -8.26 -21.97
N GLY A 39 8.18 -9.43 -21.76
CA GLY A 39 9.63 -9.61 -21.89
C GLY A 39 10.49 -8.88 -20.86
N ILE A 40 9.91 -8.26 -19.83
CA ILE A 40 10.66 -7.41 -18.86
C ILE A 40 11.71 -8.24 -18.13
N VAL A 41 11.33 -9.33 -17.48
CA VAL A 41 12.29 -10.21 -16.77
C VAL A 41 13.32 -10.81 -17.73
N ALA A 42 12.90 -11.20 -18.94
CA ALA A 42 13.78 -11.77 -19.95
C ALA A 42 14.84 -10.77 -20.44
N ALA A 43 14.53 -9.47 -20.47
CA ALA A 43 15.47 -8.42 -20.87
C ALA A 43 16.66 -8.28 -19.92
N TYR A 44 16.53 -8.70 -18.65
CA TYR A 44 17.64 -8.72 -17.70
C TYR A 44 18.56 -9.95 -17.86
N GLY A 45 18.16 -10.98 -18.61
CA GLY A 45 18.95 -12.19 -18.82
C GLY A 45 19.41 -12.83 -17.51
N ASP A 46 20.71 -13.13 -17.42
CA ASP A 46 21.34 -13.71 -16.23
C ASP A 46 21.72 -12.65 -15.16
N ASN A 47 21.43 -11.36 -15.39
CA ASN A 47 21.75 -10.29 -14.45
C ASN A 47 20.70 -10.21 -13.32
N VAL A 48 20.69 -11.26 -12.49
CA VAL A 48 19.79 -11.40 -11.34
C VAL A 48 19.95 -10.23 -10.36
N LYS A 49 21.16 -9.67 -10.23
CA LYS A 49 21.43 -8.54 -9.34
C LYS A 49 20.69 -7.27 -9.79
N GLU A 50 20.81 -6.90 -11.06
CA GLU A 50 20.12 -5.71 -11.58
C GLU A 50 18.61 -5.87 -11.58
N LEU A 51 18.10 -7.05 -11.92
CA LEU A 51 16.66 -7.33 -11.84
C LEU A 51 16.13 -7.10 -10.42
N ASN A 52 16.81 -7.64 -9.40
CA ASN A 52 16.37 -7.47 -8.02
C ASN A 52 16.51 -6.02 -7.54
N ASN A 53 17.55 -5.29 -7.95
CA ASN A 53 17.64 -3.86 -7.66
C ASN A 53 16.48 -3.07 -8.28
N ALA A 54 16.13 -3.34 -9.54
CA ALA A 54 15.01 -2.70 -10.22
C ALA A 54 13.68 -2.99 -9.52
N LEU A 55 13.43 -4.24 -9.12
CA LEU A 55 12.25 -4.63 -8.34
C LEU A 55 12.24 -3.97 -6.96
N GLY A 56 13.38 -3.87 -6.30
CA GLY A 56 13.54 -3.16 -5.03
C GLY A 56 13.15 -1.69 -5.15
N PHE A 57 13.66 -0.97 -6.17
CA PHE A 57 13.29 0.42 -6.42
C PHE A 57 11.82 0.59 -6.78
N PHE A 58 11.26 -0.33 -7.58
CA PHE A 58 9.83 -0.35 -7.88
C PHE A 58 8.98 -0.46 -6.59
N MET A 59 9.38 -1.32 -5.65
CA MET A 59 8.71 -1.44 -4.34
C MET A 59 8.92 -0.20 -3.47
N ILE A 60 10.13 0.39 -3.44
CA ILE A 60 10.41 1.63 -2.69
C ILE A 60 9.53 2.78 -3.18
N SER A 61 9.29 2.89 -4.49
CA SER A 61 8.40 3.93 -5.04
C SER A 61 7.00 3.86 -4.43
N GLN A 62 6.51 2.64 -4.20
CA GLN A 62 5.22 2.40 -3.56
C GLN A 62 5.28 2.61 -2.05
N THR A 63 6.39 2.29 -1.38
CA THR A 63 6.62 2.60 0.04
C THR A 63 6.57 4.10 0.29
N VAL A 64 7.32 4.91 -0.48
CA VAL A 64 7.30 6.37 -0.34
C VAL A 64 5.90 6.93 -0.53
N PHE A 65 5.14 6.38 -1.49
CA PHE A 65 3.74 6.74 -1.68
C PHE A 65 2.89 6.38 -0.45
N ALA A 66 2.97 5.15 0.05
CA ALA A 66 2.23 4.70 1.22
C ALA A 66 2.52 5.54 2.49
N LEU A 67 3.77 5.98 2.69
CA LEU A 67 4.15 6.91 3.76
C LEU A 67 3.39 8.24 3.71
N VAL A 68 3.22 8.81 2.50
CA VAL A 68 2.44 10.06 2.34
C VAL A 68 0.99 9.84 2.76
N PHE A 69 0.38 8.70 2.39
CA PHE A 69 -0.98 8.38 2.82
C PHE A 69 -1.10 8.06 4.30
N LEU A 70 -0.08 7.41 4.89
CA LEU A 70 -0.03 7.19 6.33
C LEU A 70 -0.13 8.53 7.07
N VAL A 71 0.71 9.51 6.71
CA VAL A 71 0.68 10.84 7.31
C VAL A 71 -0.67 11.54 7.06
N ALA A 72 -1.17 11.48 5.83
CA ALA A 72 -2.47 12.08 5.48
C ALA A 72 -3.66 11.40 6.18
N SER A 73 -3.53 10.14 6.59
CA SER A 73 -4.58 9.37 7.26
C SER A 73 -4.66 9.61 8.78
N LEU A 74 -3.61 10.16 9.40
CA LEU A 74 -3.56 10.45 10.84
C LEU A 74 -4.79 11.19 11.41
N PRO A 75 -5.36 12.22 10.75
CA PRO A 75 -6.56 12.90 11.25
C PRO A 75 -7.89 12.20 10.97
N THR A 76 -7.89 11.02 10.34
CA THR A 76 -9.12 10.34 9.90
C THR A 76 -9.68 9.37 10.97
N ASN A 77 -9.17 8.15 11.02
CA ASN A 77 -9.51 7.17 12.04
C ASN A 77 -8.38 6.15 12.24
N LEU A 78 -8.41 5.45 13.37
CA LEU A 78 -7.37 4.51 13.76
C LEU A 78 -7.23 3.33 12.79
N VAL A 79 -8.33 2.88 12.18
CA VAL A 79 -8.30 1.76 11.23
C VAL A 79 -7.52 2.12 9.96
N TYR A 80 -7.72 3.32 9.38
CA TYR A 80 -6.91 3.78 8.25
C TYR A 80 -5.43 3.87 8.61
N ILE A 81 -5.10 4.37 9.80
CA ILE A 81 -3.71 4.45 10.26
C ILE A 81 -3.10 3.04 10.33
N ILE A 82 -3.81 2.07 10.90
CA ILE A 82 -3.35 0.67 10.98
C ILE A 82 -3.13 0.10 9.57
N ILE A 83 -4.06 0.33 8.64
CA ILE A 83 -3.94 -0.14 7.26
C ILE A 83 -2.68 0.43 6.63
N PHE A 84 -2.51 1.74 6.59
CA PHE A 84 -1.35 2.36 5.92
C PHE A 84 -0.04 2.05 6.63
N PHE A 85 -0.03 1.97 7.96
CA PHE A 85 1.18 1.62 8.72
C PHE A 85 1.64 0.18 8.44
N THR A 86 0.70 -0.76 8.40
CA THR A 86 1.01 -2.16 8.07
C THR A 86 1.38 -2.33 6.59
N VAL A 87 0.75 -1.59 5.66
CA VAL A 87 1.20 -1.56 4.25
C VAL A 87 2.62 -1.02 4.13
N GLU A 88 2.93 0.09 4.81
CA GLU A 88 4.24 0.75 4.78
C GLU A 88 5.34 -0.24 5.18
N LEU A 89 5.18 -0.90 6.33
CA LEU A 89 6.11 -1.93 6.79
C LEU A 89 6.16 -3.13 5.83
N GLY A 90 5.01 -3.55 5.31
CA GLY A 90 4.90 -4.64 4.35
C GLY A 90 5.77 -4.40 3.10
N PHE A 91 5.56 -3.27 2.43
CA PHE A 91 6.28 -2.92 1.22
C PHE A 91 7.75 -2.58 1.48
N LEU A 92 8.06 -1.92 2.60
CA LEU A 92 9.45 -1.66 2.97
C LEU A 92 10.24 -2.96 3.15
N LEU A 93 9.68 -3.95 3.84
CA LEU A 93 10.31 -5.26 4.03
C LEU A 93 10.44 -6.03 2.72
N ILE A 94 9.42 -5.98 1.86
CA ILE A 94 9.48 -6.61 0.53
C ILE A 94 10.57 -5.94 -0.33
N ALA A 95 10.66 -4.61 -0.34
CA ALA A 95 11.71 -3.87 -1.04
C ALA A 95 13.11 -4.27 -0.55
N ALA A 96 13.31 -4.26 0.77
CA ALA A 96 14.55 -4.70 1.40
C ALA A 96 14.89 -6.15 1.05
N SER A 97 13.88 -7.02 0.89
CA SER A 97 14.08 -8.40 0.50
C SER A 97 14.68 -8.55 -0.91
N TYR A 98 14.32 -7.66 -1.85
CA TYR A 98 14.88 -7.66 -3.19
C TYR A 98 16.33 -7.18 -3.16
N PHE A 99 16.63 -6.09 -2.45
CA PHE A 99 18.01 -5.64 -2.26
C PHE A 99 18.88 -6.71 -1.57
N ALA A 100 18.34 -7.42 -0.57
CA ALA A 100 19.04 -8.53 0.07
C ALA A 100 19.41 -9.65 -0.93
N VAL A 101 18.57 -9.95 -1.93
CA VAL A 101 18.95 -10.88 -3.01
C VAL A 101 20.08 -10.31 -3.86
N ALA A 102 19.97 -9.04 -4.24
CA ALA A 102 20.98 -8.35 -5.06
C ALA A 102 22.36 -8.32 -4.38
N ASP A 103 22.39 -8.28 -3.05
CA ASP A 103 23.60 -8.31 -2.23
C ASP A 103 24.04 -9.72 -1.80
N GLY A 104 23.37 -10.78 -2.28
CA GLY A 104 23.74 -12.17 -1.99
C GLY A 104 23.25 -12.74 -0.65
N HIS A 105 22.39 -12.03 0.07
CA HIS A 105 21.85 -12.41 1.38
C HIS A 105 20.50 -13.15 1.26
N ALA A 106 20.51 -14.33 0.62
CA ALA A 106 19.29 -15.10 0.35
C ALA A 106 18.46 -15.46 1.61
N GLY A 107 19.13 -15.82 2.72
CA GLY A 107 18.46 -16.14 3.98
C GLY A 107 17.71 -14.94 4.57
N ALA A 108 18.34 -13.77 4.57
CA ALA A 108 17.71 -12.52 5.00
C ALA A 108 16.53 -12.15 4.09
N SER A 109 16.67 -12.31 2.77
CA SER A 109 15.58 -12.06 1.82
C SER A 109 14.33 -12.89 2.14
N ILE A 110 14.49 -14.19 2.43
CA ILE A 110 13.35 -15.06 2.77
C ILE A 110 12.65 -14.58 4.04
N ALA A 111 13.40 -14.22 5.08
CA ALA A 111 12.84 -13.71 6.32
C ALA A 111 12.10 -12.37 6.09
N LEU A 112 12.69 -11.46 5.32
CA LEU A 112 12.09 -10.17 4.96
C LEU A 112 10.81 -10.34 4.13
N LYS A 113 10.78 -11.26 3.15
CA LYS A 113 9.56 -11.56 2.37
C LYS A 113 8.44 -12.10 3.24
N LYS A 114 8.76 -13.00 4.18
CA LYS A 114 7.78 -13.53 5.15
C LYS A 114 7.23 -12.42 6.05
N GLY A 115 8.11 -11.58 6.59
CA GLY A 115 7.73 -10.44 7.42
C GLY A 115 6.84 -9.47 6.65
N GLY A 116 7.25 -9.07 5.45
CA GLY A 116 6.48 -8.18 4.59
C GLY A 116 5.10 -8.75 4.24
N GLY A 117 5.04 -10.03 3.87
CA GLY A 117 3.78 -10.73 3.62
C GLY A 117 2.85 -10.77 4.84
N ALA A 118 3.39 -10.98 6.05
CA ALA A 118 2.61 -10.96 7.28
C ALA A 118 1.99 -9.57 7.54
N PHE A 119 2.74 -8.49 7.35
CA PHE A 119 2.21 -7.13 7.49
C PHE A 119 1.17 -6.80 6.42
N CYS A 120 1.38 -7.18 5.16
CA CYS A 120 0.37 -7.03 4.11
C CYS A 120 -0.91 -7.83 4.41
N PHE A 121 -0.80 -9.02 5.00
CA PHE A 121 -1.94 -9.80 5.44
C PHE A 121 -2.73 -9.12 6.55
N LEU A 122 -2.04 -8.59 7.58
CA LEU A 122 -2.67 -7.79 8.64
C LEU A 122 -3.38 -6.55 8.08
N SER A 123 -2.76 -5.88 7.12
CA SER A 123 -3.37 -4.75 6.41
C SER A 123 -4.66 -5.16 5.69
N GLY A 124 -4.64 -6.31 5.00
CA GLY A 124 -5.83 -6.87 4.35
C GLY A 124 -6.97 -7.15 5.33
N LEU A 125 -6.68 -7.69 6.51
CA LEU A 125 -7.68 -7.92 7.56
C LEU A 125 -8.28 -6.60 8.07
N ALA A 126 -7.45 -5.59 8.32
CA ALA A 126 -7.92 -4.27 8.74
C ALA A 126 -8.75 -3.58 7.63
N GLY A 127 -8.37 -3.76 6.36
CA GLY A 127 -9.14 -3.31 5.20
C GLY A 127 -10.51 -3.97 5.11
N TRP A 128 -10.59 -5.29 5.33
CA TRP A 128 -11.87 -6.00 5.39
C TRP A 128 -12.77 -5.52 6.53
N TYR A 129 -12.19 -5.23 7.70
CA TYR A 129 -12.94 -4.64 8.81
C TYR A 129 -13.50 -3.25 8.45
N LEU A 130 -12.69 -2.40 7.83
CA LEU A 130 -13.12 -1.08 7.37
C LEU A 130 -14.26 -1.19 6.34
N GLU A 131 -14.12 -2.05 5.34
CA GLU A 131 -15.14 -2.27 4.31
C GLU A 131 -16.45 -2.76 4.95
N PHE A 132 -16.36 -3.74 5.85
CA PHE A 132 -17.52 -4.24 6.57
C PHE A 132 -18.21 -3.16 7.39
N ALA A 133 -17.45 -2.33 8.10
CA ALA A 133 -17.99 -1.19 8.84
C ALA A 133 -18.68 -0.16 7.94
N LEU A 134 -18.13 0.10 6.74
CA LEU A 134 -18.74 1.01 5.76
C LEU A 134 -20.03 0.44 5.16
N LEU A 135 -20.09 -0.86 4.89
CA LEU A 135 -21.30 -1.53 4.37
C LEU A 135 -22.45 -1.57 5.39
N LEU A 136 -22.14 -1.70 6.67
CA LEU A 136 -23.13 -1.69 7.75
C LEU A 136 -23.59 -0.29 8.15
N LYS A 137 -22.82 0.73 7.76
CA LYS A 137 -23.13 2.12 8.04
C LYS A 137 -24.52 2.47 7.48
N ASP A 138 -25.30 3.20 8.27
CA ASP A 138 -26.66 3.65 7.93
C ASP A 138 -27.70 2.51 7.70
N SER A 139 -27.36 1.24 7.94
CA SER A 139 -28.27 0.10 7.74
C SER A 139 -28.49 -0.77 8.98
N ILE A 140 -27.44 -1.22 9.66
CA ILE A 140 -27.54 -2.22 10.76
C ILE A 140 -26.93 -1.69 12.05
N ILE A 141 -25.63 -1.38 12.04
CA ILE A 141 -24.89 -0.95 13.23
C ILE A 141 -23.65 -0.16 12.82
N GLU A 142 -23.31 0.86 13.60
CA GLU A 142 -22.07 1.61 13.45
C GLU A 142 -20.94 0.92 14.23
N LEU A 143 -19.95 0.39 13.52
CA LEU A 143 -18.77 -0.23 14.12
C LEU A 143 -17.72 0.82 14.52
N PRO A 144 -16.97 0.60 15.61
CA PRO A 144 -15.98 1.56 16.08
C PRO A 144 -14.78 1.63 15.13
N LEU A 145 -14.56 2.80 14.51
CA LEU A 145 -13.39 3.08 13.67
C LEU A 145 -12.27 3.83 14.42
N GLY A 146 -12.58 4.40 15.59
CA GLY A 146 -11.64 5.16 16.42
C GLY A 146 -11.28 6.51 15.80
N ASP A 147 -12.16 7.50 15.96
CA ASP A 147 -11.95 8.86 15.46
C ASP A 147 -10.70 9.52 16.09
N THR A 148 -9.73 9.85 15.26
CA THR A 148 -8.46 10.49 15.67
C THR A 148 -8.46 11.99 15.40
N SER A 149 -9.48 12.54 14.74
CA SER A 149 -9.56 13.95 14.36
C SER A 149 -9.40 14.89 15.56
N ARG A 150 -9.83 14.46 16.76
CA ARG A 150 -9.70 15.22 18.01
C ARG A 150 -8.26 15.57 18.39
N PHE A 151 -7.29 14.72 18.06
CA PHE A 151 -5.87 14.96 18.33
C PHE A 151 -5.23 15.90 17.28
N PHE A 152 -5.86 16.01 16.12
CA PHE A 152 -5.40 16.81 14.98
C PHE A 152 -6.29 18.02 14.69
N ALA A 153 -7.26 18.29 15.56
CA ALA A 153 -8.14 19.45 15.50
C ALA A 153 -7.28 20.73 15.60
N LYS A 154 -6.88 21.27 14.44
CA LYS A 154 -6.11 22.51 14.38
C LYS A 154 -6.99 23.69 14.79
N SER A 155 -6.40 24.53 15.64
CA SER A 155 -6.64 25.97 15.71
C SER A 155 -6.88 26.53 14.31
N ARG A 156 -8.15 26.64 13.94
CA ARG A 156 -8.59 27.32 12.73
C ARG A 156 -8.59 28.80 13.10
N LYS A 157 -7.41 29.45 13.07
CA LYS A 157 -7.40 30.91 12.94
C LYS A 157 -7.89 31.20 11.53
N THR A 158 -9.15 31.60 11.46
CA THR A 158 -9.73 32.36 10.35
C THR A 158 -8.79 33.51 10.00
N GLU A 159 -8.19 33.45 8.83
CA GLU A 159 -7.84 34.62 8.02
C GLU A 159 -8.78 34.65 6.82
#